data_AF-A0A2W4L989-F1
#
_entry.id   AF-A0A2W4L989-F1
#
_cell.length_a   1.000
_cell.length_b   1.000
_cell.length_c   1.000
_cell.angle_alpha   90.00
_cell.angle_beta   90.00
_cell.angle_gamma   90.00
#
_symmetry.space_group_name_H-M   'P 1'
#
loop_
_entity.id
_entity.type
_entity.pdbx_description
1 polymer ?
#
loop_
_entity_poly.entity_id
_entity_poly.type
_entity_poly.pdbx_seq_one_letter_code
_entity_poly.pdbx_strand_id
1 'polypeptide(L)'
;MRFTLRRRGPSRFQRAADGSMTLMEHLQELRMRLFRASLAIVAGFAVGLVLAQPVFELLQDPYCNLPGVRRADGGCPMTQLGPADGFLLKLKIALWVGLIVAS
;
A
#
# COMPACT_ATOMS: atom_id res chain seq x y z
N MET A 1 30.31 -10.85 38.40
CA MET A 1 30.15 -10.92 36.93
C MET A 1 30.04 -9.50 36.38
N ARG A 2 31.05 -9.02 35.65
CA ARG A 2 31.05 -7.66 35.06
C ARG A 2 30.37 -7.70 33.69
N PHE A 3 29.14 -7.22 33.60
CA PHE A 3 28.49 -6.93 32.33
C PHE A 3 29.20 -5.75 31.66
N THR A 4 30.07 -6.03 30.70
CA THR A 4 30.64 -5.00 29.81
C THR A 4 29.56 -4.60 28.81
N LEU A 5 28.84 -3.51 29.09
CA LEU A 5 27.93 -2.91 28.12
C LEU A 5 28.74 -2.37 26.94
N ARG A 6 28.77 -3.13 25.84
CA ARG A 6 29.32 -2.70 24.55
C ARG A 6 28.47 -1.52 24.07
N ARG A 7 28.98 -0.30 24.21
CA ARG A 7 28.35 0.92 23.67
C ARG A 7 28.15 0.72 22.16
N ARG A 8 26.91 0.56 21.75
CA ARG A 8 26.51 0.48 20.34
C ARG A 8 26.75 1.88 19.76
N GLY A 9 27.69 2.01 18.83
CA GLY A 9 27.98 3.28 18.18
C GLY A 9 26.72 3.86 17.49
N PRO A 10 26.72 5.16 17.17
CA PRO A 10 25.56 5.84 16.60
C PRO A 10 25.08 5.17 15.31
N SER A 11 23.76 5.08 15.15
CA SER A 11 23.14 4.49 13.97
C SER A 11 23.44 5.32 12.72
N ARG A 12 23.42 4.71 11.53
CA ARG A 12 23.64 5.45 10.27
C ARG A 12 22.68 6.63 10.10
N PHE A 13 21.47 6.53 10.66
CA PHE A 13 20.47 7.59 10.70
C PHE A 13 20.94 8.83 11.47
N GLN A 14 21.64 8.65 12.58
CA GLN A 14 22.23 9.77 13.34
C GLN A 14 23.39 10.43 12.61
N ARG A 15 24.26 9.65 11.95
CA ARG A 15 25.35 10.23 11.12
C ARG A 15 24.83 11.00 9.90
N ALA A 16 23.72 10.53 9.32
CA ALA A 16 23.01 11.20 8.24
C ALA A 16 22.36 12.52 8.70
N ALA A 17 21.87 12.58 9.95
CA ALA A 17 21.30 13.80 10.54
C ALA A 17 22.38 14.82 10.98
N ASP A 18 23.56 14.35 11.39
CA ASP A 18 24.71 15.19 11.81
C ASP A 18 25.46 15.86 10.62
N GLY A 19 25.01 15.68 9.38
CA GLY A 19 25.66 16.28 8.20
C GLY A 19 27.07 15.74 7.91
N SER A 20 27.48 14.67 8.57
CA SER A 20 28.82 14.08 8.46
C SER A 20 29.04 13.23 7.20
N MET A 21 28.00 13.05 6.38
CA MET A 21 28.04 12.25 5.14
C MET A 21 28.24 13.14 3.92
N THR A 22 28.95 12.61 2.92
CA THR A 22 29.03 13.26 1.61
C THR A 22 27.68 13.20 0.89
N LEU A 23 27.40 14.16 -0.01
CA LEU A 23 26.16 14.14 -0.81
C LEU A 23 25.99 12.83 -1.59
N MET A 24 27.11 12.25 -2.04
CA MET A 24 27.10 10.99 -2.79
C MET A 24 26.66 9.80 -1.92
N GLU A 25 27.10 9.75 -0.65
CA GLU A 25 26.66 8.71 0.29
C GLU A 25 25.19 8.86 0.67
N HIS A 26 24.68 10.08 0.79
CA HIS A 26 23.27 10.32 1.08
C HIS A 26 22.36 9.80 -0.05
N LEU A 27 22.72 10.04 -1.32
CA LEU A 27 21.96 9.51 -2.45
C LEU A 27 22.05 7.98 -2.56
N GLN A 28 23.20 7.40 -2.21
CA GLN A 28 23.36 5.95 -2.19
C GLN A 28 22.47 5.30 -1.13
N GLU A 29 22.29 5.95 0.03
CA GLU A 29 21.36 5.53 1.07
C GLU A 29 19.90 5.68 0.63
N LEU A 30 19.53 6.81 0.02
CA LEU A 30 18.20 7.03 -0.56
C LEU A 30 17.84 5.95 -1.59
N ARG A 31 18.75 5.61 -2.51
CA ARG A 31 18.52 4.55 -3.52
C ARG A 31 18.24 3.20 -2.88
N MET A 32 19.03 2.82 -1.87
CA MET A 32 18.86 1.53 -1.19
C MET A 32 17.53 1.47 -0.43
N ARG A 33 17.14 2.56 0.23
CA ARG A 33 15.86 2.67 0.92
C ARG A 33 14.70 2.65 -0.07
N LEU A 34 14.81 3.38 -1.17
CA LEU A 34 13.80 3.42 -2.23
C LEU A 34 13.58 2.05 -2.86
N PHE A 35 14.65 1.30 -3.12
CA PHE A 35 14.55 -0.05 -3.68
C PHE A 35 13.86 -1.04 -2.74
N ARG A 36 14.12 -0.93 -1.43
CA ARG A 36 13.41 -1.75 -0.42
C ARG A 36 11.95 -1.35 -0.29
N ALA A 37 11.65 -0.04 -0.30
CA ALA A 37 10.29 0.47 -0.26
C ALA A 37 9.49 0.06 -1.50
N SER A 38 10.07 0.14 -2.70
CA SER A 38 9.40 -0.30 -3.92
C SER A 38 9.12 -1.80 -3.92
N LEU A 39 10.06 -2.63 -3.42
CA LEU A 39 9.82 -4.06 -3.24
C LEU A 39 8.68 -4.34 -2.24
N ALA A 40 8.63 -3.61 -1.12
CA ALA A 40 7.55 -3.73 -0.15
C ALA A 40 6.18 -3.37 -0.76
N ILE A 41 6.12 -2.31 -1.56
CA ILE A 41 4.89 -1.90 -2.26
C ILE A 41 4.44 -2.97 -3.28
N VAL A 42 5.37 -3.55 -4.04
CA VAL A 42 5.05 -4.62 -5.00
C VAL A 42 4.51 -5.86 -4.29
N ALA A 43 5.12 -6.24 -3.16
CA ALA A 43 4.64 -7.35 -2.34
C ALA A 43 3.27 -7.04 -1.73
N GLY A 44 3.07 -5.83 -1.20
CA GLY A 44 1.78 -5.36 -0.70
C GLY A 44 0.70 -5.38 -1.78
N PHE A 45 1.03 -4.94 -3.01
CA PHE A 45 0.13 -4.98 -4.15
C PHE A 45 -0.29 -6.41 -4.52
N ALA A 46 0.63 -7.37 -4.49
CA ALA A 46 0.30 -8.78 -4.73
C ALA A 46 -0.71 -9.31 -3.70
N VAL A 47 -0.57 -8.93 -2.42
CA VAL A 47 -1.54 -9.24 -1.36
C VAL A 47 -2.86 -8.50 -1.61
N GLY A 48 -2.81 -7.24 -2.01
CA GLY A 48 -3.97 -6.42 -2.36
C GLY A 48 -4.79 -7.01 -3.52
N LEU A 49 -4.16 -7.68 -4.49
CA LEU A 49 -4.87 -8.38 -5.57
C LEU A 49 -5.72 -9.55 -5.05
N VAL A 50 -5.23 -10.29 -4.06
CA VAL A 50 -5.99 -11.39 -3.42
C VAL A 50 -7.18 -10.84 -2.63
N LEU A 51 -7.00 -9.68 -1.99
CA LEU A 51 -8.03 -9.02 -1.17
C LEU A 51 -8.99 -8.13 -1.99
N ALA A 52 -8.74 -7.91 -3.29
CA ALA A 52 -9.51 -6.97 -4.10
C ALA A 52 -10.99 -7.37 -4.22
N GLN A 53 -11.28 -8.66 -4.31
CA GLN A 53 -12.64 -9.19 -4.46
C GLN A 53 -13.51 -8.97 -3.20
N PRO A 54 -13.11 -9.40 -1.99
CA PRO A 54 -13.92 -9.17 -0.79
C PRO A 54 -14.05 -7.69 -0.44
N VAL A 55 -13.01 -6.88 -0.72
CA VAL A 55 -13.08 -5.42 -0.50
C VAL A 55 -14.08 -4.79 -1.48
N PHE A 56 -14.11 -5.22 -2.75
CA PHE A 56 -15.09 -4.75 -3.72
C PHE A 56 -16.53 -5.07 -3.29
N GLU A 57 -16.78 -6.28 -2.79
CA GLU A 57 -18.10 -6.68 -2.28
C GLU A 57 -18.52 -5.82 -1.06
N LEU A 58 -17.61 -5.61 -0.12
CA LEU A 58 -17.83 -4.73 1.04
C LEU A 58 -18.14 -3.28 0.64
N LEU A 59 -17.45 -2.78 -0.40
CA LEU A 59 -17.71 -1.45 -0.93
C LEU A 59 -19.06 -1.39 -1.67
N GLN A 60 -19.51 -2.48 -2.28
CA GLN A 60 -20.76 -2.53 -3.05
C GLN A 60 -22.00 -2.55 -2.14
N ASP A 61 -21.96 -3.25 -1.01
CA ASP A 61 -23.05 -3.35 -0.03
C ASP A 61 -23.75 -2.03 0.35
N PRO A 62 -23.03 -0.96 0.77
CA PRO A 62 -23.67 0.30 1.16
C PRO A 62 -24.35 1.00 -0.02
N TYR A 63 -23.80 0.92 -1.24
CA TYR A 63 -24.43 1.50 -2.42
C TYR A 63 -25.72 0.77 -2.79
N CYS A 64 -25.75 -0.55 -2.58
CA CYS A 64 -26.92 -1.36 -2.86
C CYS A 64 -28.01 -1.22 -1.80
N ASN A 65 -27.68 -0.71 -0.60
CA ASN A 65 -28.62 -0.42 0.48
C ASN A 65 -29.31 0.94 0.38
N LEU A 66 -28.96 1.78 -0.60
CA LEU A 66 -29.61 3.07 -0.80
C LEU A 66 -31.00 2.91 -1.43
N PRO A 67 -32.06 3.52 -0.85
CA PRO A 67 -33.40 3.48 -1.43
C PRO A 67 -33.43 4.23 -2.77
N GLY A 68 -33.97 3.58 -3.81
CA GLY A 68 -34.09 4.12 -5.18
C GLY A 68 -33.05 3.62 -6.19
N VAL A 69 -31.98 2.94 -5.75
CA VAL A 69 -30.93 2.39 -6.62
C VAL A 69 -31.17 0.91 -6.96
N ARG A 70 -31.98 0.24 -6.15
CA ARG A 70 -32.35 -1.18 -6.29
C ARG A 70 -33.42 -1.32 -7.38
N ARG A 71 -33.16 -2.13 -8.44
CA ARG A 71 -34.20 -2.45 -9.44
C ARG A 71 -35.34 -3.23 -8.78
N ALA A 72 -36.50 -3.21 -9.42
CA ALA A 72 -37.67 -3.99 -9.00
C ALA A 72 -37.37 -5.50 -8.84
N ASP A 73 -36.35 -6.01 -9.57
CA ASP A 73 -35.90 -7.41 -9.53
C ASP A 73 -34.90 -7.71 -8.38
N GLY A 74 -34.67 -6.77 -7.45
CA GLY A 74 -33.73 -6.94 -6.33
C GLY A 74 -32.25 -6.78 -6.71
N GLY A 75 -31.94 -6.62 -7.99
CA GLY A 75 -30.58 -6.41 -8.48
C GLY A 75 -30.06 -4.98 -8.22
N CYS A 76 -28.79 -4.88 -7.85
CA CYS A 76 -28.03 -3.63 -7.73
C CYS A 76 -27.03 -3.53 -8.90
N PRO A 77 -27.46 -3.01 -10.06
CA PRO A 77 -26.60 -2.94 -11.23
C PRO A 77 -25.59 -1.80 -11.07
N MET A 78 -24.31 -2.15 -10.90
CA MET A 78 -23.23 -1.20 -11.11
C MET A 78 -23.06 -1.02 -12.63
N THR A 79 -23.59 0.08 -13.16
CA THR A 79 -23.43 0.44 -14.56
C THR A 79 -21.95 0.68 -14.84
N GLN A 80 -21.34 -0.19 -15.66
CA GLN A 80 -20.00 0.03 -16.19
C GLN A 80 -20.10 1.00 -17.36
N LEU A 81 -19.33 2.09 -17.33
CA LEU A 81 -19.34 3.11 -18.39
C LEU A 81 -18.43 2.69 -19.56
N GLY A 82 -17.42 1.88 -19.29
CA GLY A 82 -16.46 1.33 -20.24
C GLY A 82 -16.21 -0.17 -20.06
N PRO A 83 -15.65 -0.84 -21.09
CA PRO A 83 -15.48 -2.30 -21.11
C PRO A 83 -14.47 -2.83 -20.08
N ALA A 84 -13.57 -1.97 -19.60
CA ALA A 84 -12.52 -2.32 -18.64
C ALA A 84 -12.77 -1.75 -17.23
N ASP A 85 -13.90 -1.08 -16.99
CA ASP A 85 -14.12 -0.37 -15.71
C ASP A 85 -14.10 -1.32 -14.50
N GLY A 86 -14.72 -2.50 -14.62
CA GLY A 86 -14.69 -3.49 -13.53
C GLY A 86 -13.27 -3.99 -13.21
N PHE A 87 -12.42 -4.11 -14.22
CA PHE A 87 -11.01 -4.49 -14.03
C PHE A 87 -10.20 -3.34 -13.42
N LEU A 88 -10.34 -2.13 -13.95
CA LEU A 88 -9.66 -0.93 -13.46
C LEU A 88 -10.05 -0.61 -12.01
N LEU A 89 -11.31 -0.84 -11.62
CA LEU A 89 -11.76 -0.64 -10.25
C LEU A 89 -11.06 -1.61 -9.29
N LYS A 90 -11.01 -2.90 -9.64
CA LYS A 90 -10.30 -3.91 -8.85
C LYS A 90 -8.81 -3.63 -8.73
N LEU A 91 -8.18 -3.18 -9.82
CA LEU A 91 -6.77 -2.78 -9.82
C LEU A 91 -6.51 -1.59 -8.88
N LYS A 92 -7.40 -0.58 -8.92
CA LYS A 92 -7.33 0.58 -8.01
C LYS A 92 -7.49 0.16 -6.55
N ILE A 93 -8.45 -0.70 -6.25
CA ILE A 93 -8.68 -1.22 -4.89
C ILE A 93 -7.45 -1.99 -4.41
N ALA A 94 -6.93 -2.91 -5.23
CA ALA A 94 -5.72 -3.68 -4.90
C ALA A 94 -4.51 -2.78 -4.61
N LEU A 95 -4.36 -1.69 -5.35
CA LEU A 95 -3.28 -0.71 -5.14
C LEU A 95 -3.43 0.03 -3.81
N TRP A 96 -4.63 0.49 -3.48
CA TRP A 96 -4.89 1.15 -2.19
C TRP A 96 -4.69 0.20 -1.01
N VAL A 97 -5.24 -1.02 -1.09
CA VAL A 97 -5.08 -2.04 -0.04
C VAL A 97 -3.60 -2.41 0.10
N GLY A 98 -2.91 -2.65 -1.01
CA GLY A 98 -1.50 -3.00 -1.01
C GLY A 98 -0.60 -1.89 -0.44
N LEU A 99 -0.93 -0.62 -0.69
CA LEU A 99 -0.21 0.50 -0.11
C LEU A 99 -0.40 0.59 1.40
N ILE A 100 -1.62 0.36 1.90
CA ILE A 100 -1.92 0.33 3.35
C ILE A 100 -1.19 -0.83 4.04
N VAL A 101 -1.06 -1.97 3.37
CA VAL A 101 -0.33 -3.13 3.91
C VAL A 101 1.19 -2.92 3.88
N ALA A 102 1.70 -2.18 2.89
CA ALA A 102 3.13 -1.93 2.72
C ALA A 102 3.65 -0.76 3.56
N SER A 103 2.77 0.13 4.05
CA SER A 103 3.12 1.31 4.85
C SER A 103 3.41 1.01 6.31
#